data_AF-A0A2A3GEA5-F1
#
_entry.id   AF-A0A2A3GEA5-F1
#
_cell.length_a   1.000
_cell.length_b   1.000
_cell.length_c   1.000
_cell.angle_alpha   90.00
_cell.angle_beta   90.00
_cell.angle_gamma   90.00
#
_symmetry.space_group_name_H-M   'P 1'
#
loop_
_entity.id
_entity.type
_entity.pdbx_description
1 polymer ?
#
loop_
_entity_poly.entity_id
_entity_poly.type
_entity_poly.pdbx_seq_one_letter_code
_entity_poly.pdbx_strand_id
1 'polypeptide(L)'
;MWVDTRRGRVRARTAARTRHPLAWFHSVLTRKRGVAVQTPPASAGEVLERLVDMPLSVWTYGFDHDSVRHLGPMAQDFATAFGLGSNDRRIAMVDANGVCMASIQALYRRVIALEAEVERLRR
;
A
#
# COMPACT_ATOMS: atom_id res chain seq x y z
N MET A 1 0.22 6.33 14.63
CA MET A 1 -0.63 5.24 15.14
C MET A 1 -1.16 4.46 13.96
N TRP A 2 -0.81 3.18 13.80
CA TRP A 2 -1.41 2.33 12.78
C TRP A 2 -2.80 1.93 13.27
N VAL A 3 -3.83 2.14 12.46
CA VAL A 3 -5.20 1.83 12.86
C VAL A 3 -5.56 0.47 12.27
N ASP A 4 -5.76 -0.53 13.12
CA ASP A 4 -6.33 -1.80 12.68
C ASP A 4 -7.80 -1.59 12.29
N THR A 5 -8.02 -1.47 10.98
CA THR A 5 -9.35 -1.27 10.40
C THR A 5 -10.14 -2.57 10.26
N ARG A 6 -9.65 -3.74 10.71
CA ARG A 6 -10.41 -5.00 10.60
C ARG A 6 -11.80 -4.89 11.23
N ARG A 7 -11.91 -4.33 12.44
CA ARG A 7 -13.21 -4.07 13.11
C ARG A 7 -14.06 -3.04 12.35
N GLY A 8 -13.44 -1.97 11.84
CA GLY A 8 -14.14 -0.92 11.09
C GLY A 8 -14.71 -1.43 9.75
N ARG A 9 -13.95 -2.27 9.03
CA ARG A 9 -14.39 -2.90 7.78
C ARG A 9 -15.57 -3.84 7.97
N VAL A 10 -15.60 -4.60 9.07
CA VAL A 10 -16.74 -5.48 9.37
C VAL A 10 -18.01 -4.65 9.57
N ARG A 11 -17.95 -3.59 10.39
CA ARG A 11 -19.08 -2.68 10.64
C ARG A 11 -19.57 -1.96 9.37
N ALA A 12 -18.66 -1.47 8.54
CA ALA A 12 -19.01 -0.80 7.29
C ALA A 12 -19.72 -1.76 6.30
N ARG A 13 -19.30 -3.02 6.25
CA ARG A 13 -19.90 -4.05 5.38
C ARG A 13 -21.30 -4.44 5.81
N THR A 14 -21.57 -4.53 7.11
CA THR A 14 -22.93 -4.78 7.62
C THR A 14 -23.83 -3.56 7.41
N ALA A 15 -23.33 -2.34 7.62
CA ALA A 15 -24.10 -1.12 7.39
C ALA A 15 -24.44 -0.88 5.91
N ALA A 16 -23.53 -1.20 4.98
CA ALA A 16 -23.79 -1.08 3.54
C ALA A 16 -24.88 -2.04 3.05
N ARG A 17 -24.94 -3.26 3.61
CA ARG A 17 -25.99 -4.26 3.31
C ARG A 17 -27.39 -3.78 3.68
N THR A 18 -27.52 -3.08 4.80
CA THR A 18 -28.82 -2.63 5.32
C THR A 18 -29.27 -1.31 4.70
N ARG A 19 -28.34 -0.38 4.45
CA ARG A 19 -28.68 0.95 3.92
C ARG A 19 -28.79 1.02 2.40
N HIS A 20 -28.04 0.17 1.67
CA HIS A 20 -28.02 0.19 0.20
C HIS A 20 -28.02 -1.24 -0.38
N PRO A 21 -29.12 -1.99 -0.26
CA PRO A 21 -29.17 -3.40 -0.63
C PRO A 21 -28.90 -3.64 -2.13
N LEU A 22 -29.43 -2.78 -3.02
CA LEU A 22 -29.20 -2.91 -4.46
C LEU A 22 -27.76 -2.56 -4.87
N ALA A 23 -27.19 -1.50 -4.31
CA ALA A 23 -25.79 -1.14 -4.55
C ALA A 23 -24.83 -2.20 -3.98
N TRP A 24 -25.18 -2.77 -2.83
CA TRP A 24 -24.46 -3.90 -2.26
C TRP A 24 -24.54 -5.14 -3.17
N PHE A 25 -25.73 -5.49 -3.66
CA PHE A 25 -25.92 -6.64 -4.56
C PHE A 25 -25.14 -6.46 -5.87
N HIS A 26 -25.22 -5.27 -6.48
CA HIS A 26 -24.42 -4.90 -7.64
C HIS A 26 -22.92 -4.97 -7.34
N SER A 27 -22.47 -4.50 -6.17
CA SER A 27 -21.06 -4.58 -5.74
C SER A 27 -20.58 -6.02 -5.50
N VAL A 28 -21.47 -6.96 -5.20
CA VAL A 28 -21.15 -8.38 -5.06
C VAL A 28 -20.98 -9.01 -6.44
N LEU A 29 -21.91 -8.73 -7.35
CA LEU A 29 -21.88 -9.25 -8.73
C LEU A 29 -20.71 -8.71 -9.56
N THR A 30 -20.34 -7.45 -9.34
CA THR A 30 -19.24 -6.78 -10.08
C THR A 30 -17.90 -6.84 -9.36
N ARG A 31 -17.82 -7.58 -8.24
CA ARG A 31 -16.63 -7.62 -7.41
C ARG A 31 -15.45 -8.24 -8.17
N LYS A 32 -14.50 -7.41 -8.58
CA LYS A 32 -13.17 -7.92 -8.97
C LYS A 32 -12.45 -8.40 -7.72
N ARG A 33 -11.91 -9.62 -7.77
CA ARG A 33 -11.00 -10.11 -6.73
C ARG A 33 -9.74 -9.26 -6.77
N GLY A 34 -9.23 -8.87 -5.59
CA GLY A 34 -7.93 -8.20 -5.50
C GLY A 34 -6.80 -9.15 -5.87
N VAL A 35 -5.59 -8.62 -5.99
CA VAL A 35 -4.39 -9.45 -6.16
C VAL A 35 -4.25 -10.37 -4.93
N ALA A 36 -4.22 -11.68 -5.14
CA ALA A 36 -4.17 -12.69 -4.08
C ALA A 36 -2.74 -13.21 -3.83
N VAL A 37 -1.73 -12.41 -4.13
CA VAL A 37 -0.32 -12.84 -4.09
C VAL A 37 0.23 -12.80 -2.66
N GLN A 38 -0.12 -11.77 -1.88
CA GLN A 38 0.32 -11.65 -0.49
C GLN A 38 -0.74 -11.05 0.43
N THR A 39 -0.60 -11.31 1.73
CA THR A 39 -1.42 -10.63 2.74
C THR A 39 -1.00 -9.16 2.84
N PRO A 40 -1.96 -8.21 2.85
CA PRO A 40 -1.66 -6.80 3.04
C PRO A 40 -0.91 -6.54 4.36
N PRO A 41 0.02 -5.58 4.38
CA PRO A 41 0.82 -5.30 5.56
C PRO A 41 -0.05 -4.93 6.77
N ALA A 42 0.39 -5.33 7.95
CA ALA A 42 -0.30 -5.17 9.23
C ALA A 42 0.25 -4.01 10.07
N SER A 43 1.37 -3.38 9.67
CA SER A 43 1.95 -2.23 10.36
C SER A 43 2.72 -1.29 9.42
N ALA A 44 2.96 -0.06 9.86
CA ALA A 44 3.77 0.91 9.10
C ALA A 44 5.25 0.48 8.99
N GLY A 45 5.78 -0.21 10.00
CA GLY A 45 7.15 -0.73 9.97
C GLY A 45 7.31 -1.79 8.90
N GLU A 46 6.35 -2.72 8.82
CA GLU A 46 6.32 -3.74 7.77
C GLU A 46 6.15 -3.11 6.37
N VAL A 47 5.35 -2.04 6.24
CA VAL A 47 5.28 -1.31 4.95
C VAL A 47 6.65 -0.77 4.56
N LEU A 48 7.39 -0.17 5.49
CA LEU A 48 8.72 0.37 5.23
C LEU A 48 9.71 -0.73 4.86
N GLU A 49 9.73 -1.85 5.58
CA GLU A 49 10.60 -2.99 5.28
C GLU A 49 10.34 -3.53 3.87
N ARG A 50 9.08 -3.82 3.54
CA ARG A 50 8.70 -4.28 2.20
C ARG A 50 8.99 -3.26 1.11
N LEU A 51 8.87 -1.95 1.39
CA LEU A 51 9.22 -0.89 0.44
C LEU A 51 10.72 -0.83 0.18
N VAL A 52 11.54 -1.00 1.21
CA VAL A 52 13.02 -0.96 1.12
C VAL A 52 13.55 -2.13 0.30
N ASP A 53 12.93 -3.31 0.44
CA ASP A 53 13.32 -4.52 -0.32
C ASP A 53 12.79 -4.53 -1.76
N MET A 54 11.83 -3.66 -2.11
CA MET A 54 11.21 -3.64 -3.42
C MET A 54 12.10 -2.94 -4.46
N PRO A 55 12.36 -3.56 -5.63
CA PRO A 55 13.18 -2.95 -6.66
C PRO A 55 12.50 -1.69 -7.25
N LEU A 56 13.30 -0.65 -7.44
CA LEU A 56 12.92 0.55 -8.19
C LEU A 56 13.72 0.60 -9.48
N SER A 57 13.06 0.92 -10.59
CA SER A 57 13.70 1.06 -11.88
C SER A 57 13.22 2.33 -12.58
N VAL A 58 14.03 2.80 -13.53
CA VAL A 58 13.59 3.80 -14.50
C VAL A 58 13.16 3.05 -15.76
N TRP A 59 11.95 3.33 -16.23
CA TRP A 59 11.34 2.63 -17.36
C TRP A 59 10.45 3.57 -18.18
N THR A 60 10.01 3.09 -19.35
CA THR A 60 9.15 3.83 -20.29
C THR A 60 8.03 2.90 -20.73
N TYR A 61 6.77 3.36 -20.82
CA TYR A 61 5.72 2.51 -21.37
C TYR A 61 5.96 2.29 -22.86
N GLY A 62 5.55 1.13 -23.39
CA GLY A 62 5.69 0.83 -24.82
C GLY A 62 4.87 1.74 -25.76
N PHE A 63 3.96 2.56 -25.22
CA PHE A 63 3.19 3.57 -25.95
C PHE A 63 3.64 5.01 -25.66
N ASP A 64 4.62 5.19 -24.77
CA ASP A 64 5.18 6.52 -24.53
C ASP A 64 6.19 6.89 -25.61
N HIS A 65 6.48 8.18 -25.73
CA HIS A 65 7.60 8.65 -26.53
C HIS A 65 8.95 8.24 -25.91
N ASP A 66 9.97 8.00 -26.73
CA ASP A 66 11.32 7.54 -26.33
C ASP A 66 12.06 8.47 -25.35
N SER A 67 11.59 9.70 -25.14
CA SER A 67 12.14 10.64 -24.15
C SER A 67 11.47 10.58 -22.79
N VAL A 68 10.30 9.95 -22.67
CA VAL A 68 9.56 9.86 -21.41
C VAL A 68 10.20 8.79 -20.53
N ARG A 69 10.43 9.13 -19.26
CA ARG A 69 10.97 8.21 -18.25
C ARG A 69 10.09 8.27 -17.01
N HIS A 70 9.69 7.10 -16.52
CA HIS A 70 9.00 6.91 -15.25
C HIS A 70 9.98 6.29 -14.26
N LEU A 71 9.87 6.70 -12.99
CA LEU A 71 10.64 6.12 -11.89
C LEU A 71 9.66 5.45 -10.93
N GLY A 72 9.88 4.17 -10.64
CA GLY A 72 9.07 3.45 -9.68
C GLY A 72 9.23 1.94 -9.78
N PRO A 73 8.53 1.19 -8.92
CA PRO A 73 8.49 -0.26 -9.03
C PRO A 73 7.64 -0.67 -10.24
N MET A 74 7.90 -1.88 -10.74
CA MET A 74 6.96 -2.53 -11.66
C MET A 74 5.66 -2.88 -10.91
N ALA A 75 4.54 -2.90 -11.62
CA ALA A 75 3.24 -3.14 -11.01
C ALA A 75 3.12 -4.54 -10.37
N GLN A 76 3.74 -5.54 -10.99
CA GLN A 76 3.77 -6.92 -10.49
C GLN A 76 4.59 -7.05 -9.20
N ASP A 77 5.72 -6.34 -9.11
CA ASP A 77 6.55 -6.31 -7.90
C ASP A 77 5.79 -5.63 -6.76
N PHE A 78 5.14 -4.49 -7.04
CA PHE A 78 4.30 -3.80 -6.07
C PHE A 78 3.14 -4.68 -5.58
N ALA A 79 2.47 -5.37 -6.49
CA ALA A 79 1.36 -6.26 -6.16
C ALA A 79 1.84 -7.48 -5.35
N THR A 80 3.03 -8.00 -5.65
CA THR A 80 3.68 -9.08 -4.90
C THR A 80 4.08 -8.62 -3.50
N ALA A 81 4.70 -7.44 -3.37
CA ALA A 81 5.14 -6.90 -2.10
C ALA A 81 3.96 -6.57 -1.18
N PHE A 82 2.91 -5.90 -1.68
CA PHE A 82 1.87 -5.33 -0.82
C PHE A 82 0.52 -6.05 -0.86
N GLY A 83 0.24 -6.87 -1.87
CA GLY A 83 -1.08 -7.50 -2.03
C GLY A 83 -2.22 -6.48 -2.17
N LEU A 84 -1.91 -5.28 -2.67
CA LEU A 84 -2.85 -4.18 -2.88
C LEU A 84 -3.32 -4.13 -4.34
N GLY A 85 -4.41 -3.39 -4.58
CA GLY A 85 -4.96 -3.21 -5.91
C GLY A 85 -5.94 -4.29 -6.38
N SER A 86 -6.51 -4.04 -7.56
CA SER A 86 -7.52 -4.90 -8.21
C SER A 86 -6.93 -5.84 -9.27
N ASN A 87 -5.68 -5.62 -9.67
CA ASN A 87 -4.85 -6.47 -10.51
C ASN A 87 -3.38 -6.03 -10.39
N ASP A 88 -2.48 -6.80 -10.98
CA ASP A 88 -1.02 -6.65 -10.96
C ASP A 88 -0.47 -5.86 -12.18
N ARG A 89 -1.36 -5.29 -13.00
CA ARG A 89 -0.97 -4.58 -14.24
C ARG A 89 -0.83 -3.07 -14.07
N ARG A 90 -1.29 -2.54 -12.94
CA ARG A 90 -1.22 -1.12 -12.62
C ARG A 90 -1.15 -0.92 -11.13
N ILE A 91 -0.43 0.11 -10.72
CA ILE A 91 -0.42 0.58 -9.34
C ILE A 91 -1.49 1.67 -9.24
N ALA A 92 -2.45 1.51 -8.32
CA ALA A 92 -3.41 2.58 -8.08
C ALA A 92 -2.71 3.72 -7.33
N MET A 93 -2.90 4.97 -7.76
CA MET A 93 -2.29 6.13 -7.12
C MET A 93 -2.58 6.21 -5.61
N VAL A 94 -3.78 5.80 -5.19
CA VAL A 94 -4.16 5.72 -3.77
C VAL A 94 -3.30 4.73 -2.98
N ASP A 95 -2.96 3.59 -3.58
CA ASP A 95 -2.15 2.54 -2.95
C ASP A 95 -0.68 2.97 -2.88
N ALA A 96 -0.14 3.52 -3.97
CA ALA A 96 1.22 4.07 -4.01
C ALA A 96 1.41 5.17 -2.95
N ASN A 97 0.51 6.16 -2.93
CA ASN A 97 0.56 7.25 -1.96
C ASN A 97 0.41 6.74 -0.52
N GLY A 98 -0.47 5.74 -0.30
CA GLY A 98 -0.64 5.10 1.00
C GLY A 98 0.65 4.44 1.51
N VAL A 99 1.33 3.69 0.64
CA VAL A 99 2.64 3.07 0.95
C VAL A 99 3.69 4.12 1.28
N CYS A 100 3.79 5.20 0.48
CA CYS A 100 4.72 6.30 0.74
C CYS A 100 4.46 6.96 2.11
N MET A 101 3.22 7.34 2.39
CA MET A 101 2.85 7.99 3.66
C MET A 101 3.14 7.10 4.88
N ALA A 102 2.78 5.82 4.81
CA ALA A 102 3.05 4.87 5.89
C ALA A 102 4.56 4.68 6.11
N SER A 103 5.33 4.59 5.04
CA SER A 103 6.80 4.44 5.09
C SER A 103 7.47 5.67 5.69
N ILE A 104 7.05 6.89 5.31
CA ILE A 104 7.55 8.14 5.90
C ILE A 104 7.28 8.18 7.41
N GLN A 105 6.07 7.80 7.84
CA GLN A 105 5.75 7.75 9.27
C GLN A 105 6.59 6.73 10.04
N ALA A 106 6.86 5.56 9.45
CA ALA A 106 7.70 4.54 10.06
C ALA A 106 9.16 4.97 10.13
N LEU A 107 9.67 5.55 9.04
CA LEU A 107 11.03 6.07 8.95
C LEU A 107 11.27 7.17 9.97
N TYR A 108 10.34 8.14 10.10
CA TYR A 108 10.42 9.20 11.10
C TYR A 108 10.54 8.64 12.53
N ARG A 109 9.75 7.61 12.88
CA ARG A 109 9.87 6.96 14.20
C ARG A 109 11.22 6.30 14.41
N ARG A 110 11.79 5.68 13.38
CA ARG A 110 13.13 5.07 13.44
C ARG A 110 14.21 6.14 13.62
N VAL A 111 14.12 7.27 12.91
CA VAL A 111 15.03 8.41 13.07
C VAL A 111 15.01 8.93 14.51
N ILE A 112 13.84 9.23 15.07
CA ILE A 112 13.70 9.72 16.45
C ILE A 112 14.30 8.74 17.47
N ALA A 113 14.06 7.43 17.28
CA ALA A 113 14.64 6.40 18.15
C ALA A 113 16.18 6.36 18.06
N LEU A 114 16.73 6.46 16.85
CA LEU A 114 18.17 6.48 16.63
C LEU A 114 18.82 7.76 17.20
N GLU A 115 18.19 8.93 17.04
CA GLU A 115 18.68 10.18 17.61
C GLU A 115 18.75 10.13 19.15
N ALA A 116 17.73 9.57 19.80
CA ALA A 116 17.71 9.37 21.24
C ALA A 116 18.82 8.39 21.71
N GLU A 117 19.08 7.34 20.93
CA GLU A 117 20.15 6.40 21.23
C GLU A 117 21.54 7.04 21.08
N VAL A 118 21.75 7.80 20.00
CA VAL A 118 23.01 8.53 19.77
C VAL A 118 23.28 9.52 20.91
N GLU A 119 22.26 10.25 21.36
CA GLU A 119 22.37 11.16 22.50
C GLU A 119 22.72 10.42 23.79
N ARG A 120 22.12 9.25 24.04
CA ARG A 120 22.44 8.40 25.20
C ARG A 120 23.89 7.91 25.17
N LEU A 121 24.41 7.54 24.00
CA LEU A 121 25.78 7.01 23.84
C LEU A 121 26.87 8.09 23.89
N ARG A 122 26.50 9.36 23.67
CA ARG A 122 27.42 10.51 23.75
C ARG A 122 27.61 11.07 25.15
N ARG A 123 26.77 10.66 26.10
CA ARG A 123 26.86 11.02 27.52
C ARG A 123 27.79 10.06 28.25
#